data_AF-A0A349PU67-F1
#
_entry.id   AF-A0A349PU67-F1
#
_cell.length_a   1.000
_cell.length_b   1.000
_cell.length_c   1.000
_cell.angle_alpha   90.00
_cell.angle_beta   90.00
_cell.angle_gamma   90.00
#
_symmetry.space_group_name_H-M   'P 1'
#
loop_
_entity.id
_entity.type
_entity.pdbx_description
1 polymer ?
#
loop_
_entity_poly.entity_id
_entity_poly.type
_entity_poly.pdbx_seq_one_letter_code
_entity_poly.pdbx_strand_id
1 'polypeptide(L)'
;MKRKLTAKEYTYVASMLFGLFFGAGNLIFPVHLGQMAGSNVWQAILGLLITGVGLPLLGVAALGISRSNGLFDLSSKVNRPYAMFFTCALYLTIGPFFAIPRCATTSFTVGLEQVLPQNGSNTLYLLLFSAAFFAAALFFALRPGKILTWVGKILNPCFLVFLAILVVVALLSPSAAIADVEPLGDYASQPFFAGFLEGYNTMDALASLAFGIIVVQVIRDLGVTEPDAVAGSTVRAGIFSCLLMAAIYVAVTIVGVQSRGLFETSENGG
;
A
#
# COMPACT_ATOMS: atom_id res chain seq x y z
N MET A 1 -11.96 -7.41 31.02
CA MET A 1 -11.19 -6.55 30.08
C MET A 1 -9.91 -7.26 29.69
N LYS A 2 -9.57 -7.33 28.40
CA LYS A 2 -8.29 -7.89 27.94
C LYS A 2 -7.23 -6.79 28.02
N ARG A 3 -6.10 -7.07 28.68
CA ARG A 3 -4.99 -6.10 28.79
C ARG A 3 -4.09 -6.07 27.55
N LYS A 4 -4.03 -7.17 26.79
CA LYS A 4 -3.18 -7.31 25.59
C LYS A 4 -3.89 -8.17 24.55
N LEU A 5 -3.54 -7.96 23.28
CA LEU A 5 -3.94 -8.85 22.19
C LEU A 5 -3.24 -10.20 22.32
N THR A 6 -3.93 -11.26 21.96
CA THR A 6 -3.33 -12.58 21.75
C THR A 6 -2.42 -12.55 20.52
N ALA A 7 -1.46 -13.49 20.43
CA ALA A 7 -0.58 -13.58 19.25
C ALA A 7 -1.37 -13.71 17.94
N LYS A 8 -2.47 -14.46 17.96
CA LYS A 8 -3.39 -14.63 16.82
C LYS A 8 -4.08 -13.31 16.44
N GLU A 9 -4.56 -12.55 17.42
CA GLU A 9 -5.16 -11.23 17.16
C GLU A 9 -4.11 -10.25 16.61
N TYR A 10 -2.87 -10.27 17.12
CA TYR A 10 -1.77 -9.47 16.57
C TYR A 10 -1.52 -9.78 15.09
N THR A 11 -1.46 -11.06 14.72
CA THR A 11 -1.27 -11.44 13.31
C THR A 11 -2.41 -10.96 12.41
N TYR A 12 -3.65 -10.98 12.90
CA TYR A 12 -4.79 -10.48 12.13
C TYR A 12 -4.82 -8.96 12.00
N VAL A 13 -4.48 -8.24 13.06
CA VAL A 13 -4.38 -6.78 13.01
C VAL A 13 -3.23 -6.35 12.11
N ALA A 14 -2.07 -7.01 12.20
CA ALA A 14 -0.94 -6.70 11.33
C ALA A 14 -1.21 -7.05 9.86
N SER A 15 -1.87 -8.19 9.59
CA SER A 15 -2.34 -8.54 8.25
C SER A 15 -3.37 -7.55 7.71
N MET A 16 -4.30 -7.10 8.55
CA MET A 16 -5.27 -6.06 8.17
C MET A 16 -4.56 -4.75 7.85
N LEU A 17 -3.63 -4.33 8.70
CA LEU A 17 -2.86 -3.09 8.51
C LEU A 17 -2.06 -3.15 7.21
N PHE A 18 -1.41 -4.29 6.94
CA PHE A 18 -0.75 -4.54 5.66
C PHE A 18 -1.74 -4.41 4.50
N GLY A 19 -2.89 -5.09 4.56
CA GLY A 19 -3.88 -5.04 3.48
C GLY A 19 -4.56 -3.67 3.30
N LEU A 20 -4.50 -2.79 4.31
CA LEU A 20 -4.97 -1.40 4.20
C LEU A 20 -3.94 -0.52 3.49
N PHE A 21 -2.64 -0.72 3.74
CA PHE A 21 -1.58 0.03 3.07
C PHE A 21 -1.27 -0.55 1.71
N PHE A 22 -0.98 -1.85 1.61
CA PHE A 22 -0.56 -2.54 0.39
C PHE A 22 -1.68 -2.63 -0.66
N GLY A 23 -1.87 -1.56 -1.42
CA GLY A 23 -2.80 -1.47 -2.54
C GLY A 23 -2.11 -1.57 -3.89
N ALA A 24 -2.83 -1.15 -4.94
CA ALA A 24 -2.35 -1.27 -6.32
C ALA A 24 -1.08 -0.45 -6.61
N GLY A 25 -0.96 0.75 -6.02
CA GLY A 25 0.25 1.58 -6.11
C GLY A 25 1.49 0.86 -5.58
N ASN A 26 1.32 0.12 -4.49
CA ASN A 26 2.40 -0.59 -3.80
C ASN A 26 2.89 -1.82 -4.55
N LEU A 27 2.18 -2.24 -5.58
CA LEU A 27 2.64 -3.22 -6.54
C LEU A 27 3.37 -2.56 -7.72
N ILE A 28 2.80 -1.52 -8.32
CA ILE A 28 3.31 -0.94 -9.58
C ILE A 28 4.51 0.01 -9.39
N PHE A 29 4.51 0.85 -8.36
CA PHE A 29 5.58 1.85 -8.17
C PHE A 29 6.94 1.17 -7.91
N PRO A 30 7.05 0.13 -7.06
CA PRO A 30 8.33 -0.56 -6.88
C PRO A 30 8.81 -1.27 -8.15
N VAL A 31 7.92 -1.87 -8.95
CA VAL A 31 8.28 -2.48 -10.25
C VAL A 31 8.84 -1.41 -11.19
N HIS A 32 8.12 -0.30 -11.35
CA HIS A 32 8.55 0.81 -12.20
C HIS A 32 9.90 1.37 -11.76
N LEU A 33 10.05 1.62 -10.46
CA LEU A 33 11.30 2.07 -9.86
C LEU A 33 12.44 1.11 -10.16
N GLY A 34 12.21 -0.20 -10.08
CA GLY A 34 13.21 -1.21 -10.44
C GLY A 34 13.60 -1.14 -11.91
N GLN A 35 12.61 -1.09 -12.81
CA GLN A 35 12.81 -0.99 -14.25
C GLN A 35 13.62 0.26 -14.63
N MET A 36 13.36 1.38 -13.97
CA MET A 36 14.03 2.67 -14.24
C MET A 36 15.38 2.79 -13.56
N ALA A 37 15.55 2.25 -12.35
CA ALA A 37 16.77 2.42 -11.56
C ALA A 37 17.91 1.51 -11.99
N GLY A 38 17.63 0.35 -12.59
CA GLY A 38 18.67 -0.54 -13.11
C GLY A 38 19.76 -0.85 -12.08
N SER A 39 21.02 -0.63 -12.44
CA SER A 39 22.18 -0.82 -11.55
C SER A 39 22.16 0.03 -10.27
N ASN A 40 21.44 1.16 -10.27
CA ASN A 40 21.31 2.08 -9.12
C ASN A 40 20.16 1.73 -8.16
N VAL A 41 19.51 0.58 -8.36
CA VAL A 41 18.30 0.17 -7.63
C VAL A 41 18.41 0.27 -6.11
N TRP A 42 19.56 -0.03 -5.52
CA TRP A 42 19.72 -0.02 -4.06
C TRP A 42 19.54 1.38 -3.44
N GLN A 43 20.02 2.43 -4.12
CA GLN A 43 19.82 3.80 -3.65
C GLN A 43 18.36 4.21 -3.77
N ALA A 44 17.68 3.81 -4.85
CA ALA A 44 16.26 4.07 -5.07
C ALA A 44 15.38 3.33 -4.06
N ILE A 45 15.69 2.06 -3.74
CA ILE A 45 15.01 1.29 -2.70
C ILE A 45 15.12 1.99 -1.34
N LEU A 46 16.29 2.52 -0.97
CA LEU A 46 16.43 3.23 0.30
C LEU A 46 15.53 4.46 0.37
N GLY A 47 15.46 5.25 -0.71
CA GLY A 47 14.52 6.36 -0.81
C GLY A 47 13.06 5.91 -0.66
N LEU A 48 12.66 4.88 -1.43
CA LEU A 48 11.33 4.28 -1.42
C LEU A 48 10.92 3.81 -0.03
N LEU A 49 11.81 3.16 0.72
CA LEU A 49 11.51 2.62 2.04
C LEU A 49 11.29 3.75 3.08
N ILE A 50 12.02 4.87 2.97
CA ILE A 50 11.86 5.98 3.91
C ILE A 50 10.45 6.57 3.81
N THR A 51 9.98 6.86 2.60
CA THR A 51 8.67 7.49 2.40
C THR A 51 7.53 6.50 2.31
N GLY A 52 7.72 5.37 1.62
CA GLY A 52 6.70 4.35 1.39
C GLY A 52 6.48 3.42 2.59
N VAL A 53 7.42 3.32 3.53
CA VAL A 53 7.27 2.48 4.74
C VAL A 53 7.43 3.29 6.02
N GLY A 54 8.47 4.13 6.10
CA GLY A 54 8.78 4.92 7.28
C GLY A 54 7.69 5.94 7.65
N LEU A 55 7.26 6.78 6.70
CA LEU A 55 6.21 7.77 6.96
C LEU A 55 4.85 7.15 7.35
N PRO A 56 4.35 6.10 6.68
CA PRO A 56 3.14 5.41 7.11
C PRO A 56 3.23 4.84 8.52
N LEU A 57 4.38 4.25 8.88
CA LEU A 57 4.62 3.74 10.23
C LEU A 57 4.55 4.86 11.26
N LEU A 58 5.17 6.01 10.97
CA LEU A 58 5.12 7.19 11.83
C LEU A 58 3.69 7.73 11.97
N GLY A 59 2.88 7.74 10.90
CA GLY A 59 1.49 8.16 10.97
C GLY A 59 0.61 7.24 11.80
N VAL A 60 0.77 5.91 11.66
CA VAL A 60 0.11 4.91 12.51
C VAL A 60 0.52 5.07 13.97
N ALA A 61 1.82 5.26 14.24
CA ALA A 61 2.33 5.47 15.59
C ALA A 61 1.80 6.77 16.20
N ALA A 62 1.80 7.86 15.43
CA ALA A 62 1.26 9.15 15.86
C ALA A 62 -0.22 9.02 16.24
N LEU A 63 -1.03 8.30 15.46
CA LEU A 63 -2.43 8.07 15.82
C LEU A 63 -2.61 7.17 17.04
N GLY A 64 -1.85 6.09 17.15
CA GLY A 64 -1.86 5.24 18.33
C GLY A 64 -1.52 6.01 19.61
N ILE A 65 -0.51 6.87 19.56
CA ILE A 65 0.02 7.61 20.72
C ILE A 65 -0.81 8.86 21.03
N SER A 66 -1.34 9.55 20.03
CA SER A 66 -2.08 10.82 20.20
C SER A 66 -3.36 10.69 21.01
N ARG A 67 -3.88 9.47 21.16
CA ARG A 67 -5.16 9.13 21.82
C ARG A 67 -6.38 9.85 21.21
N SER A 68 -6.23 10.42 20.03
CA SER A 68 -7.30 11.11 19.31
C SER A 68 -8.34 10.12 18.79
N ASN A 69 -9.60 10.55 18.76
CA ASN A 69 -10.72 9.72 18.29
C ASN A 69 -10.91 9.76 16.77
N GLY A 70 -10.03 10.47 16.05
CA GLY A 70 -10.01 10.50 14.60
C GLY A 70 -9.08 11.58 14.06
N LEU A 71 -9.00 11.64 12.73
CA LEU A 71 -8.18 12.61 12.03
C LEU A 71 -8.57 14.05 12.36
N PHE A 72 -9.87 14.35 12.35
CA PHE A 72 -10.36 15.70 12.66
C PHE A 72 -9.94 16.15 14.07
N ASP A 73 -9.99 15.26 15.05
CA ASP A 73 -9.59 15.53 16.42
C ASP A 73 -8.07 15.75 16.52
N LEU A 74 -7.28 14.95 15.81
CA LEU A 74 -5.83 15.15 15.72
C LEU A 74 -5.48 16.49 15.08
N SER A 75 -6.09 16.82 13.93
CA SER A 75 -5.85 18.08 13.21
C SER A 75 -6.41 19.30 13.92
N SER A 76 -7.41 19.13 14.81
CA SER A 76 -7.98 20.21 15.62
C SER A 76 -6.98 20.79 16.64
N LYS A 77 -5.87 20.10 16.90
CA LYS A 77 -4.75 20.63 17.69
C LYS A 77 -4.08 21.86 17.03
N VAL A 78 -4.25 22.05 15.72
CA VAL A 78 -3.81 23.25 15.00
C VAL A 78 -4.88 24.34 15.11
N ASN A 79 -6.04 24.14 14.48
CA ASN A 79 -7.28 24.90 14.67
C ASN A 79 -8.44 24.18 13.95
N ARG A 80 -9.70 24.54 14.27
CA ARG A 80 -10.90 23.90 13.69
C ARG A 80 -11.04 24.08 12.17
N PRO A 81 -10.84 25.28 11.58
CA PRO A 81 -10.92 25.45 10.13
C PRO A 81 -9.93 24.57 9.37
N TYR A 82 -8.67 24.52 9.82
CA TYR A 82 -7.64 23.65 9.28
C TYR A 82 -8.05 22.18 9.37
N ALA A 83 -8.53 21.75 10.54
CA ALA A 83 -8.95 20.37 10.75
C ALA A 83 -10.06 19.93 9.78
N MET A 84 -11.05 20.81 9.56
CA MET A 84 -12.14 20.53 8.63
C MET A 84 -11.64 20.47 7.19
N PHE A 85 -10.88 21.48 6.76
CA PHE A 85 -10.30 21.52 5.41
C PHE A 85 -9.42 20.28 5.14
N PHE A 86 -8.47 20.01 6.04
CA PHE A 86 -7.53 18.91 5.90
C PHE A 86 -8.22 17.54 5.89
N THR A 87 -9.18 17.32 6.80
CA THR A 87 -9.92 16.05 6.86
C THR A 87 -10.74 15.83 5.58
N CYS A 88 -11.45 16.86 5.11
CA CYS A 88 -12.21 16.78 3.87
C CYS A 88 -11.31 16.54 2.66
N ALA A 89 -10.22 17.30 2.53
CA ALA A 89 -9.25 17.14 1.45
C ALA A 89 -8.65 15.73 1.45
N LEU A 90 -8.22 15.22 2.61
CA LEU A 90 -7.63 13.89 2.73
C LEU A 90 -8.62 12.80 2.30
N TYR A 91 -9.86 12.83 2.80
CA TYR A 91 -10.86 11.81 2.43
C TYR A 91 -11.31 11.91 0.98
N LEU A 92 -11.35 13.11 0.38
CA LEU A 92 -11.62 13.26 -1.04
C LEU A 92 -10.48 12.69 -1.91
N THR A 93 -9.22 12.90 -1.52
CA THR A 93 -8.04 12.33 -2.20
C THR A 93 -7.99 10.81 -2.07
N ILE A 94 -8.16 10.27 -0.86
CA ILE A 94 -8.17 8.82 -0.64
C ILE A 94 -9.37 8.19 -1.35
N GLY A 95 -10.53 8.84 -1.28
CA GLY A 95 -11.76 8.35 -1.86
C GLY A 95 -11.86 8.67 -3.36
N PRO A 96 -12.82 9.51 -3.77
CA PRO A 96 -13.24 9.64 -5.17
C PRO A 96 -12.19 10.22 -6.13
N PHE A 97 -11.20 10.99 -5.65
CA PHE A 97 -10.36 11.78 -6.55
C PHE A 97 -9.07 11.10 -6.98
N PHE A 98 -8.56 10.13 -6.21
CA PHE A 98 -7.24 9.57 -6.52
C PHE A 98 -7.10 8.09 -6.20
N ALA A 99 -7.05 7.70 -4.92
CA ALA A 99 -6.59 6.36 -4.58
C ALA A 99 -7.60 5.26 -4.96
N ILE A 100 -8.91 5.48 -4.76
CA ILE A 100 -9.94 4.50 -5.15
C ILE A 100 -10.00 4.29 -6.68
N PRO A 101 -10.09 5.34 -7.54
CA PRO A 101 -10.02 5.16 -8.99
C PRO A 101 -8.74 4.44 -9.44
N ARG A 102 -7.58 4.82 -8.88
CA ARG A 102 -6.28 4.19 -9.19
C ARG A 102 -6.29 2.69 -8.92
N CYS A 103 -6.89 2.24 -7.81
CA CYS A 103 -6.98 0.80 -7.51
C CYS A 103 -7.75 0.02 -8.59
N ALA A 104 -8.82 0.60 -9.14
CA ALA A 104 -9.60 -0.05 -10.19
C ALA A 104 -8.83 -0.08 -11.52
N THR A 105 -8.26 1.05 -11.94
CA THR A 105 -7.52 1.13 -13.21
C THR A 105 -6.28 0.25 -13.20
N THR A 106 -5.48 0.28 -12.12
CA THR A 106 -4.29 -0.58 -12.01
C THR A 106 -4.64 -2.06 -11.97
N SER A 107 -5.74 -2.45 -11.31
CA SER A 107 -6.17 -3.86 -11.30
C SER A 107 -6.59 -4.33 -12.71
N PHE A 108 -7.15 -3.44 -13.52
CA PHE A 108 -7.49 -3.72 -14.91
C PHE A 108 -6.22 -3.88 -15.77
N THR A 109 -5.31 -2.90 -15.71
CA THR A 109 -4.11 -2.88 -16.57
C THR A 109 -3.16 -4.03 -16.27
N VAL A 110 -2.90 -4.31 -14.98
CA VAL A 110 -1.99 -5.39 -14.56
C VAL A 110 -2.64 -6.76 -14.71
N GLY A 111 -3.95 -6.87 -14.46
CA GLY A 111 -4.62 -8.17 -14.30
C GLY A 111 -5.37 -8.69 -15.52
N LEU A 112 -6.03 -7.81 -16.28
CA LEU A 112 -6.99 -8.22 -17.32
C LEU A 112 -6.61 -7.73 -18.71
N GLU A 113 -6.05 -6.53 -18.82
CA GLU A 113 -5.68 -5.92 -20.11
C GLU A 113 -4.73 -6.82 -20.92
N GLN A 114 -3.76 -7.44 -20.25
CA GLN A 114 -2.77 -8.34 -20.89
C GLN A 114 -3.37 -9.63 -21.48
N VAL A 115 -4.60 -10.01 -21.09
CA VAL A 115 -5.27 -11.25 -21.54
C VAL A 115 -6.42 -10.96 -22.51
N LEU A 116 -6.83 -9.70 -22.63
CA LEU A 116 -7.95 -9.30 -23.48
C LEU A 116 -7.55 -9.19 -24.96
N PRO A 117 -8.50 -9.40 -25.89
CA PRO A 117 -8.24 -9.21 -27.31
C PRO A 117 -7.88 -7.74 -27.62
N GLN A 118 -6.71 -7.53 -28.21
CA GLN A 118 -6.20 -6.20 -28.58
C GLN A 118 -7.06 -5.47 -29.64
N ASN A 119 -7.96 -6.20 -30.31
CA ASN A 119 -8.87 -5.66 -31.33
C ASN A 119 -10.22 -5.17 -30.75
N GLY A 120 -10.45 -5.32 -29.44
CA GLY A 120 -11.68 -4.89 -28.78
C GLY A 120 -11.66 -3.43 -28.32
N SER A 121 -12.82 -2.90 -27.93
CA SER A 121 -12.89 -1.56 -27.34
C SER A 121 -12.36 -1.61 -25.90
N ASN A 122 -11.08 -1.25 -25.72
CA ASN A 122 -10.43 -1.22 -24.40
C ASN A 122 -11.22 -0.35 -23.40
N THR A 123 -11.81 0.75 -23.86
CA THR A 123 -12.70 1.61 -23.05
C THR A 123 -13.93 0.87 -22.53
N LEU A 124 -14.57 0.02 -23.33
CA LEU A 124 -15.73 -0.76 -22.90
C LEU A 124 -15.32 -1.80 -21.85
N TYR A 125 -14.19 -2.48 -22.06
CA TYR A 125 -13.68 -3.46 -21.10
C TYR A 125 -13.32 -2.83 -19.76
N LEU A 126 -12.64 -1.67 -19.78
CA LEU A 126 -12.33 -0.91 -18.58
C LEU A 126 -13.61 -0.45 -17.85
N LEU A 127 -14.64 -0.01 -18.58
CA LEU A 127 -15.91 0.41 -18.00
C LEU A 127 -16.61 -0.77 -17.30
N LEU A 128 -16.72 -1.92 -17.97
CA LEU A 128 -17.35 -3.12 -17.41
C LEU A 128 -16.57 -3.66 -16.20
N PHE A 129 -15.24 -3.70 -16.30
CA PHE A 129 -14.38 -4.10 -15.20
C PHE A 129 -14.54 -3.16 -14.00
N SER A 130 -14.51 -1.85 -14.23
CA SER A 130 -14.66 -0.85 -13.16
C SER A 130 -16.02 -0.95 -12.49
N ALA A 131 -17.10 -1.15 -13.26
CA ALA A 131 -18.44 -1.35 -12.71
C ALA A 131 -18.50 -2.61 -11.82
N ALA A 132 -17.92 -3.73 -12.26
CA ALA A 132 -17.85 -4.96 -11.49
C ALA A 132 -16.98 -4.80 -10.22
N PHE A 133 -15.81 -4.16 -10.36
CA PHE A 133 -14.88 -3.87 -9.27
C PHE A 133 -15.55 -3.04 -8.18
N PHE A 134 -16.24 -1.95 -8.56
CA PHE A 134 -16.93 -1.08 -7.60
C PHE A 134 -18.18 -1.71 -7.01
N ALA A 135 -18.90 -2.57 -7.75
CA ALA A 135 -20.00 -3.34 -7.19
C ALA A 135 -19.51 -4.31 -6.09
N ALA A 136 -18.40 -5.00 -6.33
CA ALA A 136 -17.77 -5.87 -5.33
C ALA A 136 -17.24 -5.06 -4.14
N ALA A 137 -16.54 -3.96 -4.39
CA ALA A 137 -16.04 -3.07 -3.33
C ALA A 137 -17.18 -2.52 -2.46
N LEU A 138 -18.29 -2.10 -3.06
CA LEU A 138 -19.49 -1.63 -2.36
C LEU A 138 -20.08 -2.73 -1.48
N PHE A 139 -20.18 -3.96 -1.98
CA PHE A 139 -20.69 -5.10 -1.21
C PHE A 139 -19.89 -5.33 0.09
N PHE A 140 -18.55 -5.22 0.03
CA PHE A 140 -17.71 -5.33 1.23
C PHE A 140 -17.80 -4.08 2.12
N ALA A 141 -17.86 -2.89 1.53
CA ALA A 141 -17.96 -1.62 2.26
C ALA A 141 -19.25 -1.50 3.09
N LEU A 142 -20.37 -2.08 2.60
CA LEU A 142 -21.64 -2.16 3.34
C LEU A 142 -21.58 -3.07 4.58
N ARG A 143 -20.43 -3.68 4.89
CA ARG A 143 -20.21 -4.58 6.04
C ARG A 143 -19.04 -4.11 6.93
N PRO A 144 -19.06 -2.88 7.46
CA PRO A 144 -17.91 -2.25 8.12
C PRO A 144 -17.39 -3.04 9.33
N GLY A 145 -18.28 -3.65 10.12
CA GLY A 145 -17.90 -4.46 11.29
C GLY A 145 -17.11 -5.74 10.99
N LYS A 146 -16.92 -6.08 9.71
CA LYS A 146 -16.18 -7.29 9.28
C LYS A 146 -14.83 -6.97 8.64
N ILE A 147 -14.31 -5.75 8.76
CA ILE A 147 -13.03 -5.36 8.12
C ILE A 147 -11.86 -6.26 8.53
N LEU A 148 -11.73 -6.58 9.82
CA LEU A 148 -10.71 -7.51 10.31
C LEU A 148 -10.87 -8.92 9.72
N THR A 149 -12.09 -9.33 9.43
CA THR A 149 -12.37 -10.66 8.85
C THR A 149 -12.10 -10.69 7.35
N TRP A 150 -12.66 -9.74 6.59
CA TRP A 150 -12.51 -9.71 5.14
C TRP A 150 -11.09 -9.33 4.73
N VAL A 151 -10.55 -8.22 5.22
CA VAL A 151 -9.22 -7.74 4.85
C VAL A 151 -8.15 -8.56 5.57
N GLY A 152 -8.20 -8.62 6.90
CA GLY A 152 -7.11 -9.20 7.70
C GLY A 152 -6.99 -10.73 7.63
N LYS A 153 -8.10 -11.46 7.56
CA LYS A 153 -8.09 -12.94 7.63
C LYS A 153 -8.23 -13.65 6.29
N ILE A 154 -8.80 -13.00 5.27
CA ILE A 154 -9.18 -13.64 4.01
C ILE A 154 -8.42 -13.00 2.84
N LEU A 155 -8.77 -11.76 2.47
CA LEU A 155 -8.27 -11.12 1.27
C LEU A 155 -6.76 -10.94 1.30
N ASN A 156 -6.21 -10.39 2.40
CA ASN A 156 -4.78 -10.14 2.46
C ASN A 156 -3.93 -11.43 2.49
N PRO A 157 -4.26 -12.46 3.30
CA PRO A 157 -3.54 -13.73 3.21
C PRO A 157 -3.60 -14.38 1.82
N CYS A 158 -4.75 -14.37 1.15
CA CYS A 158 -4.85 -14.85 -0.23
C CYS A 158 -3.96 -14.05 -1.18
N PHE A 159 -4.02 -12.71 -1.07
CA PHE A 159 -3.18 -11.81 -1.85
C PHE A 159 -1.69 -12.09 -1.65
N LEU A 160 -1.23 -12.22 -0.40
CA LEU A 160 0.17 -12.54 -0.07
C LEU A 160 0.63 -13.88 -0.65
N VAL A 161 -0.24 -14.90 -0.67
CA VAL A 161 0.09 -16.19 -1.30
C VAL A 161 0.28 -16.04 -2.81
N PHE A 162 -0.65 -15.37 -3.51
CA PHE A 162 -0.51 -15.14 -4.95
C PHE A 162 0.71 -14.28 -5.26
N LEU A 163 0.95 -13.22 -4.48
CA LEU A 163 2.11 -12.36 -4.62
C LEU A 163 3.41 -13.12 -4.37
N ALA A 164 3.47 -13.97 -3.35
CA ALA A 164 4.65 -14.78 -3.07
C ALA A 164 4.95 -15.73 -4.24
N ILE A 165 3.93 -16.39 -4.81
CA ILE A 165 4.09 -17.24 -6.00
C ILE A 165 4.65 -16.41 -7.16
N LEU A 166 4.03 -15.26 -7.46
CA LEU A 166 4.45 -14.36 -8.55
C LEU A 166 5.90 -13.91 -8.38
N VAL A 167 6.25 -13.39 -7.20
CA VAL A 167 7.59 -12.88 -6.90
C VAL A 167 8.63 -13.98 -6.94
N VAL A 168 8.36 -15.16 -6.36
CA VAL A 168 9.31 -16.28 -6.38
C VAL A 168 9.53 -16.77 -7.80
N VAL A 169 8.49 -16.95 -8.61
CA VAL A 169 8.63 -17.38 -10.01
C VAL A 169 9.44 -16.36 -10.81
N ALA A 170 9.16 -15.07 -10.63
CA ALA A 170 9.87 -14.01 -11.33
C ALA A 170 11.36 -13.93 -10.94
N LEU A 171 11.67 -14.04 -9.64
CA LEU A 171 13.06 -14.04 -9.15
C LEU A 171 13.87 -15.26 -9.59
N LEU A 172 13.21 -16.41 -9.80
CA LEU A 172 13.86 -17.64 -10.27
C LEU A 172 14.08 -17.67 -11.79
N SER A 173 13.44 -16.77 -12.53
CA SER A 173 13.57 -16.66 -13.99
C SER A 173 14.05 -15.26 -14.41
N PRO A 174 15.24 -14.82 -13.97
CA PRO A 174 15.73 -13.47 -14.29
C PRO A 174 16.07 -13.37 -15.78
N SER A 175 15.63 -12.29 -16.42
CA SER A 175 15.94 -12.05 -17.84
C SER A 175 17.15 -11.15 -18.08
N ALA A 176 17.50 -10.33 -17.08
CA ALA A 176 18.69 -9.49 -17.09
C ALA A 176 19.35 -9.52 -15.71
N ALA A 177 20.68 -9.41 -15.68
CA ALA A 177 21.39 -9.17 -14.44
C ALA A 177 21.27 -7.69 -14.06
N ILE A 178 21.08 -7.40 -12.77
CA ILE A 178 20.88 -6.03 -12.24
C ILE A 178 22.01 -5.07 -12.68
N ALA A 179 23.25 -5.58 -12.72
CA ALA A 179 24.43 -4.79 -13.07
C ALA A 179 24.45 -4.35 -14.55
N ASP A 180 23.75 -5.08 -15.43
CA ASP A 180 23.77 -4.86 -16.87
C ASP A 180 22.61 -3.95 -17.32
N VAL A 181 21.71 -3.57 -16.42
CA VAL A 181 20.58 -2.69 -16.71
C VAL A 181 20.98 -1.24 -16.46
N GLU A 182 21.11 -0.47 -17.54
CA GLU A 182 21.41 0.96 -17.43
C GLU A 182 20.26 1.73 -16.76
N PRO A 183 20.55 2.58 -15.74
CA PRO A 183 19.56 3.46 -15.14
C PRO A 183 19.06 4.52 -16.11
N LEU A 184 17.78 4.90 -16.00
CA LEU A 184 17.12 5.87 -16.87
C LEU A 184 16.65 7.12 -16.13
N GLY A 185 16.68 8.26 -16.82
CA GLY A 185 16.14 9.54 -16.33
C GLY A 185 16.75 9.97 -14.98
N ASP A 186 15.88 10.42 -14.07
CA ASP A 186 16.28 10.87 -12.73
C ASP A 186 16.94 9.77 -11.88
N TYR A 187 16.75 8.49 -12.23
CA TYR A 187 17.40 7.39 -11.52
C TYR A 187 18.88 7.20 -11.91
N ALA A 188 19.34 7.80 -13.01
CA ALA A 188 20.75 7.84 -13.36
C ALA A 188 21.50 8.89 -12.54
N SER A 189 20.90 10.07 -12.33
CA SER A 189 21.53 11.22 -11.68
C SER A 189 21.26 11.31 -10.17
N GLN A 190 20.05 10.97 -9.74
CA GLN A 190 19.56 11.14 -8.36
C GLN A 190 18.68 9.98 -7.88
N PRO A 191 19.14 8.71 -7.96
CA PRO A 191 18.33 7.52 -7.68
C PRO A 191 17.67 7.52 -6.30
N PHE A 192 18.36 8.02 -5.26
CA PHE A 192 17.78 8.14 -3.93
C PHE A 192 16.55 9.05 -3.89
N PHE A 193 16.64 10.25 -4.48
CA PHE A 193 15.53 11.22 -4.46
C PHE A 193 14.39 10.78 -5.36
N ALA A 194 14.69 10.17 -6.51
CA ALA A 194 13.67 9.57 -7.38
C ALA A 194 12.89 8.48 -6.62
N GLY A 195 13.60 7.56 -5.95
CA GLY A 195 12.95 6.54 -5.12
C GLY A 195 12.18 7.11 -3.93
N PHE A 196 12.69 8.17 -3.30
CA PHE A 196 11.99 8.89 -2.23
C PHE A 196 10.66 9.47 -2.70
N LEU A 197 10.62 10.08 -3.89
CA LEU A 197 9.39 10.59 -4.49
C LEU A 197 8.42 9.47 -4.83
N GLU A 198 8.88 8.32 -5.34
CA GLU A 198 7.97 7.22 -5.61
C GLU A 198 7.35 6.63 -4.35
N GLY A 199 8.11 6.52 -3.27
CA GLY A 199 7.55 6.08 -2.00
C GLY A 199 6.50 7.07 -1.47
N TYR A 200 6.63 8.36 -1.78
CA TYR A 200 5.59 9.35 -1.48
C TYR A 200 4.34 9.18 -2.37
N ASN A 201 4.53 8.86 -3.66
CA ASN A 201 3.44 8.64 -4.62
C ASN A 201 2.56 7.43 -4.31
N THR A 202 3.04 6.48 -3.50
CA THR A 202 2.20 5.40 -2.94
C THR A 202 0.96 5.95 -2.21
N MET A 203 1.07 7.15 -1.65
CA MET A 203 0.08 7.84 -0.81
C MET A 203 -0.18 7.20 0.55
N ASP A 204 0.63 6.21 0.94
CA ASP A 204 0.48 5.53 2.23
C ASP A 204 0.71 6.47 3.41
N ALA A 205 1.59 7.47 3.25
CA ALA A 205 1.85 8.46 4.30
C ALA A 205 0.58 9.25 4.64
N LEU A 206 -0.16 9.71 3.62
CA LEU A 206 -1.44 10.38 3.78
C LEU A 206 -2.51 9.43 4.30
N ALA A 207 -2.58 8.23 3.72
CA ALA A 207 -3.56 7.22 4.10
C ALA A 207 -3.38 6.71 5.54
N SER A 208 -2.16 6.75 6.08
CA SER A 208 -1.87 6.30 7.44
C SER A 208 -2.62 7.07 8.51
N LEU A 209 -2.93 8.35 8.24
CA LEU A 209 -3.74 9.19 9.11
C LEU A 209 -5.23 8.81 9.09
N ALA A 210 -5.71 8.21 8.00
CA ALA A 210 -7.08 7.69 7.90
C ALA A 210 -7.17 6.24 8.41
N PHE A 211 -6.18 5.40 8.10
CA PHE A 211 -6.18 3.99 8.47
C PHE A 211 -5.74 3.75 9.91
N GLY A 212 -4.90 4.62 10.48
CA GLY A 212 -4.46 4.51 11.87
C GLY A 212 -5.64 4.53 12.86
N ILE A 213 -6.68 5.34 12.61
CA ILE A 213 -7.87 5.36 13.47
C ILE A 213 -8.69 4.07 13.34
N ILE A 214 -8.76 3.48 12.14
CA ILE A 214 -9.43 2.19 11.92
C ILE A 214 -8.74 1.09 12.72
N VAL A 215 -7.40 1.07 12.71
CA VAL A 215 -6.61 0.10 13.48
C VAL A 215 -6.85 0.26 14.98
N VAL A 216 -6.82 1.50 15.48
CA VAL A 216 -7.13 1.82 16.88
C VAL A 216 -8.53 1.33 17.27
N GLN A 217 -9.53 1.55 16.41
CA GLN A 217 -10.91 1.11 16.67
C GLN A 217 -11.02 -0.41 16.69
N VAL A 218 -10.42 -1.11 15.72
CA VAL A 218 -10.44 -2.58 15.68
C VAL A 218 -9.77 -3.19 16.91
N ILE A 219 -8.66 -2.61 17.40
CA ILE A 219 -8.00 -3.07 18.64
C ILE A 219 -8.92 -2.87 19.85
N ARG A 220 -9.66 -1.75 19.91
CA ARG A 220 -10.66 -1.50 20.95
C ARG A 220 -11.81 -2.51 20.87
N ASP A 221 -12.29 -2.81 19.66
CA ASP A 221 -13.36 -3.79 19.43
C ASP A 221 -12.94 -5.23 19.82
N LEU A 222 -11.63 -5.54 19.80
CA LEU A 222 -11.07 -6.80 20.32
C LEU A 222 -10.99 -6.85 21.86
N GLY A 223 -11.43 -5.78 22.55
CA GLY A 223 -11.55 -5.72 24.01
C GLY A 223 -10.35 -5.14 24.74
N VAL A 224 -9.40 -4.51 24.02
CA VAL A 224 -8.26 -3.76 24.61
C VAL A 224 -8.68 -2.31 24.79
N THR A 225 -8.91 -1.90 26.03
CA THR A 225 -9.48 -0.59 26.36
C THR A 225 -8.48 0.37 27.01
N GLU A 226 -7.37 -0.12 27.55
CA GLU A 226 -6.34 0.73 28.16
C GLU A 226 -5.61 1.53 27.06
N PRO A 227 -5.58 2.88 27.14
CA PRO A 227 -4.96 3.71 26.10
C PRO A 227 -3.52 3.33 25.74
N ASP A 228 -2.70 3.02 26.74
CA ASP A 228 -1.29 2.66 26.53
C ASP A 228 -1.15 1.28 25.90
N ALA A 229 -2.03 0.34 26.24
CA ALA A 229 -2.07 -0.97 25.59
C ALA A 229 -2.56 -0.90 24.14
N VAL A 230 -3.51 -0.02 23.84
CA VAL A 230 -3.96 0.25 22.46
C VAL A 230 -2.81 0.84 21.66
N ALA A 231 -2.17 1.91 22.15
CA ALA A 231 -1.05 2.57 21.48
C ALA A 231 0.09 1.58 21.20
N GLY A 232 0.52 0.82 22.22
CA GLY A 232 1.57 -0.18 22.08
C GLY A 232 1.20 -1.30 21.10
N SER A 233 -0.06 -1.71 21.07
CA SER A 233 -0.55 -2.74 20.13
C SER A 233 -0.58 -2.23 18.70
N THR A 234 -1.04 -0.99 18.49
CA THR A 234 -1.06 -0.32 17.18
C THR A 234 0.34 -0.18 16.61
N VAL A 235 1.29 0.32 17.40
CA VAL A 235 2.69 0.49 16.97
C VAL A 235 3.33 -0.86 16.64
N ARG A 236 3.15 -1.87 17.50
CA ARG A 236 3.74 -3.20 17.27
C ARG A 236 3.18 -3.89 16.03
N ALA A 237 1.87 -3.80 15.81
CA ALA A 237 1.24 -4.31 14.58
C ALA A 237 1.70 -3.53 13.35
N GLY A 238 1.85 -2.20 13.47
CA GLY A 238 2.42 -1.31 12.46
C GLY A 238 3.82 -1.75 12.05
N ILE A 239 4.74 -1.95 13.00
CA ILE A 239 6.11 -2.40 12.74
C ILE A 239 6.10 -3.72 11.97
N PHE A 240 5.32 -4.72 12.40
CA PHE A 240 5.29 -6.01 11.72
C PHE A 240 4.80 -5.90 10.27
N SER A 241 3.73 -5.14 10.05
CA SER A 241 3.21 -4.87 8.72
C SER A 241 4.21 -4.13 7.83
N CYS A 242 4.85 -3.09 8.36
CA CYS A 242 5.82 -2.29 7.65
C CYS A 242 7.07 -3.07 7.28
N LEU A 243 7.54 -3.98 8.14
CA LEU A 243 8.65 -4.88 7.81
C LEU A 243 8.29 -5.84 6.66
N LEU A 244 7.07 -6.39 6.66
CA LEU A 244 6.60 -7.21 5.56
C LEU A 244 6.49 -6.41 4.26
N MET A 245 5.96 -5.19 4.33
CA MET A 245 5.88 -4.27 3.19
C MET A 245 7.25 -3.90 2.64
N ALA A 246 8.22 -3.59 3.51
CA ALA A 246 9.60 -3.33 3.12
C ALA A 246 10.23 -4.52 2.39
N ALA A 247 10.06 -5.74 2.92
CA ALA A 247 10.57 -6.95 2.28
C ALA A 247 9.96 -7.16 0.89
N ILE A 248 8.65 -6.93 0.74
CA ILE A 248 7.96 -7.04 -0.54
C ILE A 248 8.41 -5.95 -1.51
N TYR A 249 8.58 -4.69 -1.08
CA TYR A 249 9.10 -3.63 -1.93
C TYR A 249 10.49 -3.93 -2.47
N VAL A 250 11.38 -4.47 -1.63
CA VAL A 250 12.69 -4.91 -2.12
C VAL A 250 12.51 -6.00 -3.17
N ALA A 251 11.75 -7.05 -2.88
CA ALA A 251 11.60 -8.18 -3.79
C ALA A 251 10.95 -7.78 -5.14
N VAL A 252 9.88 -7.00 -5.10
CA VAL A 252 9.15 -6.54 -6.30
C VAL A 252 9.99 -5.55 -7.10
N THR A 253 10.75 -4.66 -6.45
CA THR A 253 11.70 -3.78 -7.14
C THR A 253 12.77 -4.59 -7.88
N ILE A 254 13.33 -5.63 -7.25
CA ILE A 254 14.33 -6.49 -7.91
C ILE A 254 13.74 -7.23 -9.11
N VAL A 255 12.51 -7.74 -8.98
CA VAL A 255 11.76 -8.30 -10.11
C VAL A 255 11.61 -7.27 -11.24
N GLY A 256 11.30 -6.01 -10.89
CA GLY A 256 11.24 -4.90 -11.84
C GLY A 256 12.53 -4.73 -12.63
N VAL A 257 13.69 -4.66 -11.97
CA VAL A 257 14.99 -4.58 -12.65
C VAL A 257 15.20 -5.76 -13.58
N GLN A 258 14.96 -6.98 -13.07
CA GLN A 258 15.19 -8.22 -13.80
C GLN A 258 14.25 -8.43 -14.99
N SER A 259 13.14 -7.69 -15.07
CA SER A 259 12.18 -7.74 -16.18
C SER A 259 12.63 -6.98 -17.43
N ARG A 260 13.61 -6.06 -17.31
CA ARG A 260 14.10 -5.22 -18.40
C ARG A 260 14.75 -5.97 -19.56
N GLY A 261 15.12 -7.24 -19.36
CA GLY A 261 15.62 -8.12 -20.43
C GLY A 261 14.52 -8.70 -21.32
N LEU A 262 13.25 -8.68 -20.88
CA LEU A 262 12.09 -9.22 -21.62
C LEU A 262 11.07 -8.16 -22.02
N PHE A 263 10.94 -7.09 -21.23
CA PHE A 263 9.88 -6.10 -21.40
C PHE A 263 10.45 -4.68 -21.45
N GLU A 264 9.82 -3.82 -22.25
CA GLU A 264 10.08 -2.38 -22.22
C GLU A 264 9.68 -1.80 -20.85
N THR A 265 10.20 -0.62 -20.52
CA THR A 265 9.77 0.12 -19.33
C THR A 265 8.29 0.41 -19.43
N SER A 266 7.52 -0.07 -18.44
CA SER A 266 6.12 0.31 -18.33
C SER A 266 6.02 1.79 -17.95
N GLU A 267 5.18 2.56 -18.65
CA GLU A 267 4.90 3.96 -18.31
C GLU A 267 4.35 4.11 -16.87
N ASN A 268 3.71 3.06 -16.35
CA ASN A 268 2.94 3.10 -15.10
C ASN A 268 3.34 2.01 -14.09
N GLY A 269 4.34 1.18 -14.39
CA GLY A 269 4.74 0.03 -13.56
C GLY A 269 3.83 -1.20 -13.62
N GLY A 270 2.85 -1.19 -14.53
CA GLY A 270 1.93 -2.29 -14.81
C GLY A 270 2.03 -2.83 -16.22
#